data_AF-A0A7J5EL31-F1
#
_entry.id   AF-A0A7J5EL31-F1
#
_cell.length_a   1.000
_cell.length_b   1.000
_cell.length_c   1.000
_cell.angle_alpha   90.00
_cell.angle_beta   90.00
_cell.angle_gamma   90.00
#
_symmetry.space_group_name_H-M   'P 1'
#
loop_
_entity.id
_entity.type
_entity.pdbx_description
1 polymer ?
#
loop_
_entity_poly.entity_id
_entity_poly.type
_entity_poly.pdbx_seq_one_letter_code
_entity_poly.pdbx_strand_id
1 'polypeptide(L)'
;MKFLFTLSCSLGLAALAGCADVDDSMYLTGTEEHAIRTENGQYVCPSPKKVLVCHIPPGNPENAHTICLSTNAVDAHQSHHGDPIGACDHGGGEPPPEDPPPDDPPSDDPPSDDPPPPPDDPEQPPPVL
;
A
#
# COMPACT_ATOMS: atom_id res chain seq x y z
N MET A 1 -12.30 1.49 -61.68
CA MET A 1 -11.24 2.08 -60.84
C MET A 1 -11.86 2.50 -59.52
N LYS A 2 -11.54 1.84 -58.40
CA LYS A 2 -11.97 2.19 -57.05
C LYS A 2 -10.80 1.93 -56.09
N PHE A 3 -10.55 2.93 -55.26
CA PHE A 3 -9.46 3.14 -54.29
C PHE A 3 -9.25 1.99 -53.31
N LEU A 4 -8.03 1.86 -52.78
CA LEU A 4 -7.82 1.71 -51.33
C LEU A 4 -6.41 2.21 -50.95
N PHE A 5 -6.42 3.19 -50.05
CA PHE A 5 -5.28 3.90 -49.46
C PHE A 5 -4.50 2.97 -48.51
N THR A 6 -3.18 2.92 -48.66
CA THR A 6 -2.26 2.34 -47.66
C THR A 6 -2.13 3.29 -46.47
N LEU A 7 -2.93 3.04 -45.43
CA LEU A 7 -2.81 3.72 -44.14
C LEU A 7 -1.64 3.10 -43.36
N SER A 8 -0.46 3.71 -43.48
CA SER A 8 0.68 3.44 -42.61
C SER A 8 0.32 3.88 -41.19
N CYS A 9 -0.03 2.93 -40.31
CA CYS A 9 -0.17 3.16 -38.88
C CYS A 9 1.24 3.26 -38.29
N SER A 10 1.75 4.49 -38.25
CA SER A 10 3.03 4.82 -37.67
C SER A 10 3.11 4.33 -36.23
N LEU A 11 4.20 3.63 -35.95
CA LEU A 11 4.63 3.12 -34.65
C LEU A 11 4.24 4.07 -33.51
N GLY A 12 3.33 3.60 -32.65
CA GLY A 12 3.05 4.23 -31.37
C GLY A 12 4.30 4.19 -30.50
N LEU A 13 4.82 5.38 -30.17
CA LEU A 13 5.88 5.55 -29.19
C LEU A 13 5.40 4.98 -27.85
N ALA A 14 6.11 3.97 -27.35
CA ALA A 14 5.94 3.45 -26.01
C ALA A 14 6.28 4.54 -24.99
N ALA A 15 5.27 5.12 -24.36
CA ALA A 15 5.45 5.82 -23.09
C ALA A 15 5.31 4.78 -21.98
N LEU A 16 6.44 4.19 -21.56
CA LEU A 16 6.56 3.46 -20.30
C LEU A 16 6.49 4.48 -19.16
N ALA A 17 5.29 4.99 -18.89
CA ALA A 17 5.00 5.56 -17.58
C ALA A 17 4.66 4.38 -16.69
N GLY A 18 5.67 3.85 -15.99
CA GLY A 18 5.45 2.90 -14.91
C GLY A 18 4.53 3.56 -13.89
N CYS A 19 3.34 3.00 -13.71
CA CYS A 19 2.61 3.21 -12.49
C CYS A 19 3.40 2.46 -11.42
N ALA A 20 4.00 3.16 -10.47
CA ALA A 20 4.39 2.55 -9.21
C ALA A 20 3.10 2.43 -8.41
N ASP A 21 2.49 1.25 -8.45
CA ASP A 21 1.43 0.81 -7.56
C ASP A 21 1.99 0.71 -6.13
N VAL A 22 2.11 1.86 -5.46
CA VAL A 22 2.23 1.90 -4.00
C VAL A 22 0.83 1.73 -3.43
N ASP A 23 0.56 0.59 -2.81
CA ASP A 23 -0.71 0.33 -2.14
C ASP A 23 -0.82 1.24 -0.91
N ASP A 24 -1.66 2.27 -0.99
CA ASP A 24 -1.86 3.29 0.05
C ASP A 24 -2.53 2.71 1.32
N SER A 25 -2.86 1.41 1.35
CA SER A 25 -3.62 0.76 2.43
C SER A 25 -2.76 0.15 3.55
N MET A 26 -1.43 0.18 3.47
CA MET A 26 -0.55 -0.50 4.43
C MET A 26 -0.31 0.23 5.75
N TYR A 27 -0.88 1.43 5.95
CA TYR A 27 -0.49 2.33 7.03
C TYR A 27 -1.67 2.74 7.92
N LEU A 28 -1.89 1.97 8.98
CA LEU A 28 -3.03 2.01 9.91
C LEU A 28 -3.27 3.39 10.57
N THR A 29 -2.27 4.27 10.59
CA THR A 29 -2.38 5.60 11.21
C THR A 29 -2.40 6.78 10.22
N GLY A 30 -2.21 6.54 8.92
CA GLY A 30 -2.21 7.58 7.87
C GLY A 30 -1.09 8.64 7.99
N THR A 31 -0.13 8.47 8.90
CA THR A 31 1.00 9.41 9.09
C THR A 31 2.36 8.82 8.75
N GLU A 32 2.40 7.53 8.53
CA GLU A 32 3.53 6.69 8.17
C GLU A 32 3.50 6.44 6.64
N GLU A 33 4.66 6.29 6.03
CA GLU A 33 4.85 6.03 4.60
C GLU A 33 6.10 5.19 4.41
N HIS A 34 6.20 4.53 3.26
CA HIS A 34 7.33 3.66 2.97
C HIS A 34 8.63 4.47 2.84
N ALA A 35 9.67 4.00 3.51
CA ALA A 35 11.01 4.57 3.33
C ALA A 35 11.58 4.12 1.99
N ILE A 36 11.98 5.06 1.14
CA ILE A 36 12.55 4.73 -0.17
C ILE A 36 14.00 4.28 0.04
N ARG A 37 14.35 3.11 -0.49
CA ARG A 37 15.74 2.65 -0.58
C ARG A 37 16.39 3.19 -1.86
N THR A 38 17.45 3.96 -1.71
CA THR A 38 18.22 4.52 -2.84
C THR A 38 19.23 3.51 -3.40
N GLU A 39 19.80 3.82 -4.56
CA GLU A 39 20.82 2.97 -5.22
C GLU A 39 22.06 2.72 -4.35
N ASN A 40 22.41 3.65 -3.45
CA ASN A 40 23.50 3.50 -2.50
C ASN A 40 23.11 2.74 -1.21
N GLY A 41 21.91 2.15 -1.15
CA GLY A 41 21.42 1.39 -0.01
C GLY A 41 21.01 2.25 1.19
N GLN A 42 20.77 3.54 0.98
CA GLN A 42 20.31 4.46 2.02
C GLN A 42 18.78 4.53 2.04
N TYR A 43 18.20 4.58 3.23
CA TYR A 43 16.78 4.89 3.38
C TYR A 43 16.58 6.40 3.38
N VAL A 44 15.55 6.87 2.68
CA VAL A 44 15.15 8.28 2.65
C VAL A 44 13.65 8.41 2.75
N CYS A 45 13.20 9.49 3.38
CA CYS A 45 11.79 9.83 3.38
C CYS A 45 11.43 10.69 2.17
N PRO A 46 10.34 10.36 1.46
CA PRO A 46 9.90 11.11 0.28
C PRO A 46 9.46 12.54 0.62
N SER A 47 9.07 12.79 1.88
CA SER A 47 8.67 14.10 2.37
C SER A 47 9.65 14.66 3.39
N PRO A 48 10.04 15.95 3.29
CA PRO A 48 10.94 16.59 4.26
C PRO A 48 10.29 16.82 5.64
N LYS A 49 8.97 16.60 5.77
CA LYS A 49 8.25 16.70 7.04
C LYS A 49 8.18 15.36 7.80
N LYS A 50 8.79 14.33 7.21
CA LYS A 50 8.86 12.98 7.77
C LYS A 50 10.30 12.67 8.15
N VAL A 51 10.44 11.79 9.12
CA VAL A 51 11.73 11.30 9.60
C VAL A 51 11.74 9.78 9.56
N LEU A 52 12.94 9.22 9.37
CA LEU A 52 13.12 7.78 9.47
C LEU A 52 12.98 7.34 10.92
N VAL A 53 12.22 6.29 11.11
CA VAL A 53 12.02 5.62 12.39
C VAL A 53 12.13 4.12 12.15
N CYS A 54 12.86 3.43 13.03
CA CYS A 54 12.79 1.99 13.12
C CYS A 54 11.62 1.67 14.04
N HIS A 55 10.48 1.31 13.48
CA HIS A 55 9.30 0.99 14.25
C HIS A 55 9.44 -0.43 14.81
N ILE A 56 9.28 -0.60 16.13
CA ILE A 56 9.36 -1.88 16.83
C ILE A 56 7.99 -2.14 17.48
N PRO A 57 7.12 -2.94 16.84
CA PRO A 57 5.77 -3.15 17.33
C PRO A 57 5.74 -3.73 18.76
N PRO A 58 4.92 -3.18 19.67
CA PRO A 58 4.74 -3.75 21.00
C PRO A 58 4.32 -5.22 20.96
N GLY A 59 5.09 -6.08 21.64
CA GLY A 59 4.82 -7.53 21.70
C GLY A 59 5.30 -8.32 20.47
N ASN A 60 5.82 -7.67 19.43
CA ASN A 60 6.40 -8.33 18.26
C ASN A 60 7.69 -7.62 17.80
N PRO A 61 8.76 -7.63 18.61
CA PRO A 61 9.99 -6.91 18.32
C PRO A 61 10.75 -7.45 17.10
N GLU A 62 10.52 -8.72 16.73
CA GLU A 62 11.10 -9.34 15.54
C GLU A 62 10.55 -8.73 14.24
N ASN A 63 9.40 -8.04 14.30
CA ASN A 63 8.80 -7.33 13.17
C ASN A 63 9.22 -5.85 13.14
N ALA A 64 10.46 -5.57 13.52
CA ALA A 64 11.02 -4.23 13.43
C ALA A 64 11.23 -3.84 11.96
N HIS A 65 10.75 -2.67 11.56
CA HIS A 65 10.86 -2.22 10.17
C HIS A 65 11.04 -0.71 10.05
N THR A 66 11.65 -0.28 8.95
CA THR A 66 11.95 1.13 8.71
C THR A 66 10.76 1.83 8.05
N ILE A 67 10.26 2.89 8.69
CA ILE A 67 9.14 3.71 8.18
C ILE A 67 9.53 5.18 8.12
N CYS A 68 8.76 5.95 7.35
CA CYS A 68 8.80 7.40 7.35
C CYS A 68 7.63 7.96 8.13
N LEU A 69 7.92 8.48 9.31
CA LEU A 69 6.92 8.97 10.24
C LEU A 69 6.85 10.49 10.24
N SER A 70 5.65 11.06 10.33
CA SER A 70 5.48 12.51 10.53
C SER A 70 6.23 12.98 11.77
N THR A 71 6.94 14.12 11.66
CA THR A 71 7.63 14.78 12.79
C THR A 71 6.75 14.99 14.03
N ASN A 72 5.45 15.18 13.85
CA ASN A 72 4.49 15.35 14.95
C ASN A 72 4.19 14.05 15.72
N ALA A 73 4.46 12.88 15.13
CA ALA A 73 4.16 11.57 15.72
C ALA A 73 5.39 10.90 16.36
N VAL A 74 6.58 11.46 16.13
CA VAL A 74 7.86 10.93 16.64
C VAL A 74 7.86 10.77 18.15
N ASP A 75 7.43 11.81 18.87
CA ASP A 75 7.47 11.81 20.34
C ASP A 75 6.60 10.69 20.93
N ALA A 76 5.42 10.44 20.35
CA ALA A 76 4.56 9.34 20.74
C ALA A 76 5.22 7.97 20.46
N HIS A 77 5.84 7.80 19.29
CA HIS A 77 6.48 6.54 18.92
C HIS A 77 7.72 6.25 19.79
N GLN A 78 8.51 7.26 20.13
CA GLN A 78 9.63 7.14 21.06
C GLN A 78 9.17 6.83 22.49
N SER A 79 8.18 7.57 22.99
CA SER A 79 7.77 7.49 24.41
C SER A 79 6.89 6.29 24.71
N HIS A 80 6.05 5.85 23.78
CA HIS A 80 5.09 4.77 24.00
C HIS A 80 5.58 3.43 23.45
N HIS A 81 6.32 3.42 22.33
CA HIS A 81 6.75 2.20 21.65
C HIS A 81 8.25 1.96 21.77
N GLY A 82 9.04 2.98 22.09
CA GLY A 82 10.50 2.87 22.19
C GLY A 82 11.19 2.89 20.83
N ASP A 83 10.52 3.41 19.79
CA ASP A 83 11.03 3.41 18.43
C ASP A 83 12.24 4.35 18.27
N PRO A 84 13.42 3.84 17.88
CA PRO A 84 14.58 4.69 17.67
C PRO A 84 14.49 5.49 16.35
N ILE A 85 15.08 6.69 16.36
CA ILE A 85 15.21 7.54 15.18
C ILE A 85 16.29 6.99 14.27
N GLY A 86 15.97 6.88 12.98
CA GLY A 86 16.83 6.31 11.96
C GLY A 86 16.23 5.05 11.34
N ALA A 87 16.95 4.47 10.39
CA ALA A 87 16.61 3.15 9.87
C ALA A 87 16.97 2.07 10.88
N CYS A 88 16.39 0.89 10.76
CA CYS A 88 16.75 -0.26 11.60
C CYS A 88 18.20 -0.72 11.32
N ASP A 89 18.93 -1.10 12.38
CA ASP A 89 20.34 -1.53 12.31
C ASP A 89 20.55 -2.90 11.66
N HIS A 90 19.49 -3.64 11.35
CA HIS A 90 19.56 -4.86 10.57
C HIS A 90 19.71 -4.50 9.08
N GLY A 91 20.93 -4.56 8.55
CA GLY A 91 21.32 -4.10 7.21
C GLY A 91 20.46 -4.58 6.03
N GLY A 92 19.29 -3.98 5.84
CA GLY A 92 18.37 -4.30 4.76
C GLY A 92 17.50 -5.54 5.01
N GLY A 93 17.07 -5.76 6.26
CA GLY A 93 15.91 -6.62 6.50
C GLY A 93 14.65 -5.95 5.97
N GLU A 94 14.46 -5.95 4.65
CA GLU A 94 13.11 -6.13 4.12
C GLU A 94 12.52 -7.33 4.89
N PRO A 95 11.26 -7.27 5.36
CA PRO A 95 10.56 -8.54 5.59
C PRO A 95 10.82 -9.39 4.34
N PRO A 96 11.08 -10.71 4.45
CA PRO A 96 11.15 -11.56 3.27
C PRO A 96 9.97 -11.15 2.40
N PRO A 97 10.18 -10.88 1.09
CA PRO A 97 9.06 -10.51 0.21
C PRO A 97 7.96 -11.47 0.58
N GLU A 98 6.85 -10.94 1.12
CA GLU A 98 5.74 -11.79 1.49
C GLU A 98 5.53 -12.63 0.25
N ASP A 99 5.70 -13.95 0.36
CA ASP A 99 5.41 -14.83 -0.77
C ASP A 99 4.09 -14.31 -1.31
N PRO A 100 4.00 -13.97 -2.62
CA PRO A 100 2.77 -13.40 -3.16
C PRO A 100 1.64 -14.25 -2.60
N PRO A 101 0.60 -13.64 -2.00
CA PRO A 101 -0.47 -14.38 -1.33
C PRO A 101 -0.78 -15.54 -2.25
N PRO A 102 -0.65 -16.79 -1.77
CA PRO A 102 -0.51 -17.97 -2.62
C PRO A 102 -1.53 -17.82 -3.72
N ASP A 103 -1.08 -17.67 -4.99
CA ASP A 103 -1.92 -17.27 -6.12
C ASP A 103 -3.30 -17.81 -5.85
N ASP A 104 -4.24 -16.96 -5.40
CA ASP A 104 -5.57 -17.45 -5.07
C ASP A 104 -5.98 -18.15 -6.36
N PRO A 105 -6.11 -19.49 -6.38
CA PRO A 105 -6.48 -20.17 -7.59
C PRO A 105 -7.76 -19.46 -7.99
N PRO A 106 -7.89 -18.99 -9.25
CA PRO A 106 -9.04 -18.21 -9.66
C PRO A 106 -10.24 -18.93 -9.09
N SER A 107 -10.96 -18.25 -8.19
CA SER A 107 -12.05 -18.90 -7.49
C SER A 107 -12.93 -19.45 -8.60
N ASP A 108 -12.90 -20.77 -8.79
CA ASP A 108 -13.85 -21.50 -9.64
C ASP A 108 -15.24 -21.47 -8.98
N ASP A 109 -15.50 -20.49 -8.13
CA ASP A 109 -16.82 -20.09 -7.71
C ASP A 109 -17.50 -19.53 -8.96
N PRO A 110 -18.44 -20.28 -9.57
CA PRO A 110 -19.32 -19.67 -10.54
C PRO A 110 -19.97 -18.47 -9.86
N PRO A 111 -20.25 -17.36 -10.58
CA PRO A 111 -21.04 -16.29 -10.02
C PRO A 111 -22.28 -16.92 -9.40
N SER A 112 -22.41 -16.78 -8.07
CA SER A 112 -23.63 -17.17 -7.41
C SER A 112 -24.71 -16.35 -8.08
N ASP A 113 -25.67 -17.03 -8.74
CA ASP A 113 -26.92 -16.44 -9.22
C ASP A 113 -27.74 -16.04 -8.00
N ASP A 114 -27.20 -15.13 -7.18
CA ASP A 114 -27.89 -14.56 -6.05
C ASP A 114 -29.04 -13.74 -6.64
N PRO A 115 -30.30 -14.07 -6.30
CA PRO A 115 -31.42 -13.28 -6.73
C PRO A 115 -31.21 -11.84 -6.24
N PRO A 116 -31.64 -10.84 -7.02
CA PRO A 116 -31.51 -9.46 -6.60
C PRO A 116 -32.13 -9.30 -5.21
N PRO A 117 -31.54 -8.47 -4.33
CA PRO A 117 -32.13 -8.21 -3.02
C PRO A 117 -33.59 -7.77 -3.23
N PRO A 118 -34.53 -8.20 -2.36
CA PRO A 118 -35.89 -7.73 -2.43
C PRO A 118 -35.90 -6.20 -2.40
N PRO A 119 -36.81 -5.53 -3.11
CA PRO A 119 -36.87 -4.07 -3.11
C PRO A 119 -36.98 -3.57 -1.67
N ASP A 120 -36.17 -2.57 -1.33
CA ASP A 120 -36.21 -1.89 -0.04
C ASP A 120 -37.64 -1.43 0.24
N ASP A 121 -38.30 -2.06 1.21
CA ASP A 121 -39.65 -1.69 1.64
C ASP A 121 -39.55 -0.39 2.45
N PRO A 122 -40.06 0.75 1.94
CA PRO A 122 -39.87 2.02 2.58
C PRO A 122 -40.97 2.27 3.61
N GLU A 123 -41.18 1.39 4.60
CA GLU A 123 -41.92 1.75 5.81
C GLU A 123 -41.84 0.65 6.89
N GLN A 124 -40.73 0.63 7.64
CA GLN A 124 -40.81 0.18 9.03
C GLN A 124 -40.57 1.39 9.95
N PRO A 125 -41.61 1.87 10.66
CA PRO A 125 -41.41 2.92 11.66
C PRO A 125 -40.51 2.41 12.78
N PRO A 126 -39.72 3.29 13.42
CA PRO A 126 -38.76 2.88 14.43
C PRO A 126 -39.47 2.19 15.61
N PRO A 127 -38.84 1.19 16.24
CA PRO A 127 -39.43 0.47 17.36
C PRO A 127 -39.71 1.46 18.50
N VAL A 128 -40.92 1.39 19.04
CA VAL A 128 -41.34 2.18 20.19
C VAL A 128 -40.61 1.62 21.43
N LEU A 129 -39.99 2.53 22.20
CA LEU A 129 -39.17 2.26 23.39
C LEU A 129 -39.85 1.35 24.43
#